data_AF-A0A956KFW6-F1
#
_entry.id   AF-A0A956KFW6-F1
#
_cell.length_a   1.000
_cell.length_b   1.000
_cell.length_c   1.000
_cell.angle_alpha   90.00
_cell.angle_beta   90.00
_cell.angle_gamma   90.00
#
_symmetry.space_group_name_H-M   'P 1'
#
loop_
_entity.id
_entity.type
_entity.pdbx_description
1 polymer ?
#
loop_
_entity_poly.entity_id
_entity_poly.type
_entity_poly.pdbx_seq_one_letter_code
_entity_poly.pdbx_strand_id
1 'polypeptide(L)'
;MTRVDPPARRRGGALCAALALSSALACGDSAGSASETETSAASATEASAASEAETSAASETSAETETSAPEPATIEIPATDATLATAFTFDVVGEGSARVGGVMVEGGVGTIELMGAATSLVVYEHQPWPSMGLELFQALAVTDERIYVVWFYCAGATLQHLWTEGTDGAPLEYEVATGACSYSETPSAAAVTLPAISMPLPALEPGFTLSGPAVEYDGTSPGVVRLADVEYTLLPFERVDCTDCGEPGWWELHALLWDERGARLCFVIVYLWADDPEHALLTYSLTLPELSDPAGYALLSATWTAP
;
A
#
# COMPACT_ATOMS: atom_id res chain seq x y z
N MET A 1 10.26 -28.17 11.62
CA MET A 1 10.39 -27.69 10.23
C MET A 1 11.85 -27.39 9.98
N THR A 2 12.50 -28.20 9.15
CA THR A 2 13.88 -27.98 8.71
C THR A 2 13.88 -26.82 7.72
N ARG A 3 14.62 -25.75 8.01
CA ARG A 3 14.86 -24.64 7.09
C ARG A 3 15.54 -25.25 5.85
N VAL A 4 14.79 -25.36 4.75
CA VAL A 4 15.36 -25.70 3.46
C VAL A 4 16.06 -24.43 3.00
N ASP A 5 17.39 -24.43 3.03
CA ASP A 5 18.14 -23.37 2.37
C ASP A 5 17.71 -23.36 0.90
N PRO A 6 17.20 -22.23 0.37
CA PRO A 6 16.82 -22.15 -1.03
C PRO A 6 18.03 -22.52 -1.88
N PRO A 7 17.84 -23.25 -2.99
CA PRO A 7 18.94 -23.61 -3.87
C PRO A 7 19.69 -22.33 -4.21
N ALA A 8 21.01 -22.34 -3.98
CA ALA A 8 21.90 -21.27 -4.36
C ALA A 8 21.84 -21.07 -5.88
N ARG A 9 20.82 -20.35 -6.34
CA ARG A 9 20.82 -19.70 -7.64
C ARG A 9 22.00 -18.74 -7.59
N ARG A 10 22.80 -18.80 -8.65
CA ARG A 10 24.04 -18.06 -8.84
C ARG A 10 23.87 -16.63 -8.31
N ARG A 11 24.60 -16.30 -7.25
CA ARG A 11 24.90 -14.92 -6.85
C ARG A 11 25.51 -14.23 -8.06
N GLY A 12 24.75 -13.39 -8.74
CA GLY A 12 25.17 -12.78 -9.99
C GLY A 12 23.98 -12.30 -10.82
N GLY A 13 23.13 -11.49 -10.19
CA GLY A 13 22.03 -10.81 -10.83
C GLY A 13 21.52 -9.79 -9.84
N ALA A 14 22.17 -8.63 -9.79
CA ALA A 14 21.53 -7.46 -9.21
C ALA A 14 20.22 -7.30 -9.98
N LEU A 15 19.08 -7.42 -9.28
CA LEU A 15 17.81 -7.01 -9.82
C LEU A 15 17.96 -5.50 -10.11
N CYS A 16 18.14 -5.17 -11.38
CA CYS A 16 17.84 -3.83 -11.84
C CYS A 16 16.33 -3.72 -11.80
N ALA A 17 15.79 -3.15 -10.72
CA ALA A 17 14.70 -2.24 -10.92
C ALA A 17 15.24 -1.09 -11.77
N ALA A 18 14.49 -0.64 -12.75
CA ALA A 18 14.72 0.60 -13.47
C ALA A 18 13.38 1.32 -13.44
N LEU A 19 13.22 2.26 -12.52
CA LEU A 19 12.13 3.20 -12.68
C LEU A 19 12.41 3.99 -13.95
N ALA A 20 11.50 3.87 -14.92
CA ALA A 20 11.36 4.82 -15.99
C ALA A 20 11.11 6.20 -15.37
N LEU A 21 12.19 6.96 -15.15
CA LEU A 21 12.15 8.41 -15.06
C LEU A 21 11.68 8.93 -16.42
N SER A 22 10.38 8.83 -16.70
CA SER A 22 9.71 9.59 -17.74
C SER A 22 9.65 11.06 -17.32
N SER A 23 10.82 11.70 -17.39
CA SER A 23 11.04 13.07 -17.83
C SER A 23 9.81 13.99 -17.81
N ALA A 24 9.52 14.59 -16.65
CA ALA A 24 8.85 15.88 -16.58
C ALA A 24 9.88 16.99 -16.27
N LEU A 25 10.98 17.04 -17.04
CA LEU A 25 11.77 18.26 -17.17
C LEU A 25 11.19 19.10 -18.30
N ALA A 26 10.18 19.91 -17.98
CA ALA A 26 9.78 21.03 -18.81
C ALA A 26 10.78 22.18 -18.62
N CYS A 27 11.74 22.28 -19.53
CA CYS A 27 12.55 23.49 -19.68
C CYS A 27 11.72 24.60 -20.35
N GLY A 28 11.60 25.74 -19.67
CA GLY A 28 11.88 27.04 -20.29
C GLY A 28 10.70 27.92 -20.72
N ASP A 29 10.51 28.97 -19.91
CA ASP A 29 10.20 30.36 -20.25
C ASP A 29 8.94 30.70 -21.06
N SER A 30 8.07 31.52 -20.43
CA SER A 30 7.74 32.86 -20.96
C SER A 30 6.97 33.71 -19.93
N ALA A 31 7.46 34.93 -19.75
CA ALA A 31 6.87 36.01 -18.99
C ALA A 31 5.47 36.42 -19.46
N GLY A 32 4.63 36.89 -18.54
CA GLY A 32 3.38 37.58 -18.83
C GLY A 32 2.63 37.90 -17.54
N SER A 33 2.88 39.07 -16.95
CA SER A 33 1.96 40.23 -17.02
C SER A 33 0.84 40.18 -15.98
N ALA A 34 0.93 41.12 -15.04
CA ALA A 34 -0.10 41.46 -14.08
C ALA A 34 -1.43 41.82 -14.76
N SER A 35 -2.54 41.49 -14.11
CA SER A 35 -3.75 42.30 -14.12
C SER A 35 -4.56 42.02 -12.87
N GLU A 36 -4.68 43.03 -12.03
CA GLU A 36 -5.67 43.13 -10.96
C GLU A 36 -7.07 43.14 -11.57
N THR A 37 -8.04 42.50 -10.92
CA THR A 37 -9.46 42.85 -11.07
C THR A 37 -10.19 42.55 -9.76
N GLU A 38 -10.45 43.62 -9.01
CA GLU A 38 -11.49 43.70 -7.99
C GLU A 38 -12.87 43.50 -8.62
N THR A 39 -13.77 42.72 -8.01
CA THR A 39 -15.23 42.90 -8.05
C THR A 39 -15.83 42.12 -6.87
N SER A 40 -16.15 42.76 -5.74
CA SER A 40 -17.46 43.34 -5.36
C SER A 40 -18.63 42.35 -5.21
N ALA A 41 -18.96 42.07 -3.95
CA ALA A 41 -20.28 42.09 -3.27
C ALA A 41 -21.59 41.73 -4.01
N ALA A 42 -22.42 40.90 -3.33
CA ALA A 42 -23.86 41.05 -3.03
C ALA A 42 -24.51 39.66 -2.82
N SER A 43 -25.05 39.32 -1.64
CA SER A 43 -26.42 39.60 -1.13
C SER A 43 -27.57 38.87 -1.83
N ALA A 44 -28.31 38.05 -1.06
CA ALA A 44 -29.76 37.76 -1.07
C ALA A 44 -29.96 36.34 -0.47
N THR A 45 -30.48 36.14 0.75
CA THR A 45 -31.88 36.28 1.21
C THR A 45 -32.90 35.65 0.26
N GLU A 46 -33.49 34.52 0.66
CA GLU A 46 -34.94 34.31 0.55
C GLU A 46 -35.41 33.14 1.41
N ALA A 47 -36.31 33.46 2.33
CA ALA A 47 -37.11 32.53 3.10
C ALA A 47 -38.33 32.13 2.25
N SER A 48 -38.74 30.86 2.32
CA SER A 48 -40.09 30.47 1.93
C SER A 48 -40.66 29.49 2.95
N ALA A 49 -41.81 29.89 3.48
CA ALA A 49 -42.64 29.21 4.44
C ALA A 49 -43.70 28.32 3.75
N ALA A 50 -44.37 27.52 4.59
CA ALA A 50 -45.63 26.80 4.39
C ALA A 50 -45.50 25.54 3.50
N SER A 51 -46.11 24.41 3.83
CA SER A 51 -47.50 24.23 4.25
C SER A 51 -47.68 22.83 4.82
N GLU A 52 -48.31 22.74 5.98
CA GLU A 52 -48.79 21.49 6.58
C GLU A 52 -50.01 20.99 5.79
N ALA A 53 -50.01 19.71 5.44
CA ALA A 53 -51.18 18.99 4.97
C ALA A 53 -51.17 17.59 5.59
N GLU A 54 -51.83 17.46 6.74
CA GLU A 54 -52.18 16.18 7.34
C GLU A 54 -53.07 15.38 6.38
N THR A 55 -52.57 14.22 5.94
CA THR A 55 -53.39 13.20 5.28
C THR A 55 -53.30 11.93 6.11
N SER A 56 -54.28 11.73 6.99
CA SER A 56 -54.47 10.49 7.73
C SER A 56 -55.14 9.47 6.81
N ALA A 57 -54.35 8.58 6.24
CA ALA A 57 -54.82 7.39 5.54
C ALA A 57 -54.36 6.16 6.32
N ALA A 58 -55.32 5.39 6.83
CA ALA A 58 -55.09 4.10 7.45
C ALA A 58 -54.64 3.11 6.37
N SER A 59 -53.34 2.88 6.26
CA SER A 59 -52.74 1.83 5.42
C SER A 59 -52.64 0.54 6.22
N GLU A 60 -53.28 -0.50 5.69
CA GLU A 60 -53.16 -1.87 6.14
C GLU A 60 -51.70 -2.31 6.02
N THR A 61 -51.06 -2.53 7.17
CA THR A 61 -49.65 -2.94 7.30
C THR A 61 -49.46 -4.35 6.75
N SER A 62 -49.25 -4.44 5.44
CA SER A 62 -48.58 -5.59 4.84
C SER A 62 -47.14 -5.57 5.34
N ALA A 63 -46.75 -6.58 6.12
CA ALA A 63 -45.38 -6.74 6.56
C ALA A 63 -44.49 -7.07 5.34
N GLU A 64 -44.10 -6.05 4.60
CA GLU A 64 -42.98 -6.14 3.66
C GLU A 64 -41.76 -6.49 4.49
N THR A 65 -41.25 -7.70 4.27
CA THR A 65 -39.96 -8.12 4.79
C THR A 65 -38.94 -7.26 4.06
N GLU A 66 -38.59 -6.11 4.63
CA GLU A 66 -37.49 -5.27 4.18
C GLU A 66 -36.25 -6.16 4.13
N THR A 67 -35.90 -6.59 2.92
CA THR A 67 -34.65 -7.27 2.65
C THR A 67 -33.61 -6.17 2.69
N SER A 68 -33.10 -5.88 3.89
CA SER A 68 -31.97 -4.97 4.06
C SER A 68 -30.85 -5.46 3.16
N ALA A 69 -30.30 -4.56 2.35
CA ALA A 69 -29.12 -4.86 1.55
C ALA A 69 -28.02 -5.37 2.50
N PRO A 70 -27.24 -6.39 2.09
CA PRO A 70 -26.13 -6.84 2.90
C PRO A 70 -25.20 -5.66 3.19
N GLU A 71 -24.83 -5.48 4.45
CA GLU A 71 -23.84 -4.49 4.87
C GLU A 71 -22.50 -4.81 4.18
N PRO A 72 -21.76 -3.81 3.67
CA PRO A 72 -20.48 -4.07 3.04
C PRO A 72 -19.54 -4.75 4.03
N ALA A 73 -18.79 -5.74 3.54
CA ALA A 73 -17.79 -6.42 4.35
C ALA A 73 -16.75 -5.40 4.86
N THR A 74 -16.40 -5.53 6.13
CA THR A 74 -15.43 -4.67 6.82
C THR A 74 -14.29 -5.54 7.33
N ILE A 75 -13.06 -5.07 7.15
CA ILE A 75 -11.85 -5.69 7.68
C ILE A 75 -11.61 -5.15 9.09
N GLU A 76 -11.60 -6.05 10.06
CA GLU A 76 -11.37 -5.76 11.47
C GLU A 76 -10.06 -6.40 11.93
N ILE A 77 -9.09 -5.58 12.34
CA ILE A 77 -7.79 -6.02 12.85
C ILE A 77 -7.55 -5.38 14.21
N PRO A 78 -7.21 -6.15 15.25
CA PRO A 78 -6.90 -5.57 16.55
C PRO A 78 -5.66 -4.67 16.49
N ALA A 79 -5.53 -3.79 17.48
CA ALA A 79 -4.35 -2.94 17.60
C ALA A 79 -3.07 -3.79 17.69
N THR A 80 -2.00 -3.28 17.12
CA THR A 80 -0.68 -3.90 17.21
C THR A 80 0.04 -3.39 18.45
N ASP A 81 0.47 -4.30 19.32
CA ASP A 81 1.40 -4.06 20.41
C ASP A 81 2.37 -5.24 20.45
N ALA A 82 3.42 -5.15 19.63
CA ALA A 82 4.34 -6.25 19.36
C ALA A 82 5.77 -5.74 19.16
N THR A 83 6.72 -6.66 19.06
CA THR A 83 8.12 -6.34 18.74
C THR A 83 8.44 -6.85 17.34
N LEU A 84 8.87 -5.96 16.46
CA LEU A 84 9.39 -6.32 15.15
C LEU A 84 10.90 -6.45 15.22
N ALA A 85 11.42 -7.63 14.89
CA ALA A 85 12.85 -7.83 14.69
C ALA A 85 13.21 -7.66 13.22
N THR A 86 14.21 -6.83 12.92
CA THR A 86 14.72 -6.62 11.57
C THR A 86 16.23 -6.89 11.51
N ALA A 87 16.74 -7.14 10.31
CA ALA A 87 18.17 -7.34 10.08
C ALA A 87 18.97 -6.02 9.99
N PHE A 88 18.32 -4.89 10.23
CA PHE A 88 18.90 -3.56 10.04
C PHE A 88 18.39 -2.57 11.09
N THR A 89 19.05 -1.43 11.18
CA THR A 89 18.57 -0.25 11.91
C THR A 89 18.39 0.88 10.91
N PHE A 90 17.28 1.60 10.99
CA PHE A 90 16.96 2.69 10.08
C PHE A 90 16.34 3.86 10.84
N ASP A 91 16.90 5.04 10.61
CA ASP A 91 16.36 6.31 11.06
C ASP A 91 16.19 7.23 9.85
N VAL A 92 15.11 8.00 9.83
CA VAL A 92 14.90 9.03 8.81
C VAL A 92 14.20 10.24 9.43
N VAL A 93 14.66 11.43 9.06
CA VAL A 93 13.96 12.68 9.34
C VAL A 93 13.91 13.48 8.05
N GLY A 94 12.72 13.90 7.65
CA GLY A 94 12.57 14.62 6.39
C GLY A 94 11.15 15.09 6.15
N GLU A 95 10.89 15.48 4.91
CA GLU A 95 9.57 15.85 4.43
C GLU A 95 9.44 15.56 2.93
N GLY A 96 8.23 15.26 2.49
CA GLY A 96 7.86 15.19 1.08
C GLY A 96 7.57 16.56 0.48
N SER A 97 7.42 16.61 -0.83
CA SER A 97 7.12 17.84 -1.57
C SER A 97 5.63 18.09 -1.79
N ALA A 98 4.77 17.09 -1.58
CA ALA A 98 3.34 17.21 -1.79
C ALA A 98 2.50 16.48 -0.72
N ARG A 99 2.30 15.17 -0.87
CA ARG A 99 1.36 14.37 -0.04
C ARG A 99 1.92 14.05 1.33
N VAL A 100 3.23 13.82 1.42
CA VAL A 100 3.92 13.58 2.68
C VAL A 100 4.38 14.92 3.26
N GLY A 101 3.90 15.23 4.46
CA GLY A 101 4.44 16.30 5.29
C GLY A 101 5.72 15.85 6.00
N GLY A 102 5.83 16.12 7.30
CA GLY A 102 6.99 15.67 8.07
C GLY A 102 7.04 14.15 8.27
N VAL A 103 8.23 13.57 8.17
CA VAL A 103 8.52 12.19 8.57
C VAL A 103 9.63 12.14 9.61
N MET A 104 9.44 11.29 10.62
CA MET A 104 10.42 11.00 11.64
C MET A 104 10.33 9.52 12.04
N VAL A 105 11.41 8.79 11.84
CA VAL A 105 11.59 7.37 12.18
C VAL A 105 12.88 7.24 12.96
N GLU A 106 12.82 6.51 14.07
CA GLU A 106 13.98 6.16 14.89
C GLU A 106 13.91 4.66 15.20
N GLY A 107 14.98 3.92 14.88
CA GLY A 107 15.04 2.48 15.11
C GLY A 107 13.94 1.69 14.38
N GLY A 108 13.49 2.17 13.22
CA GLY A 108 12.49 1.49 12.39
C GLY A 108 11.01 1.76 12.74
N VAL A 109 10.72 2.59 13.75
CA VAL A 109 9.34 3.02 14.07
C VAL A 109 9.25 4.53 14.14
N GLY A 110 8.06 5.08 13.86
CA GLY A 110 7.90 6.52 13.94
C GLY A 110 6.55 7.02 13.43
N THR A 111 6.57 8.25 12.94
CA THR A 111 5.38 8.95 12.44
C THR A 111 5.66 9.57 11.08
N ILE A 112 4.65 9.58 10.24
CA ILE A 112 4.62 10.27 8.95
C ILE A 112 3.34 11.10 8.89
N GLU A 113 3.44 12.34 8.43
CA GLU A 113 2.26 13.13 8.08
C GLU A 113 1.83 12.79 6.66
N LEU A 114 0.69 12.12 6.51
CA LEU A 114 0.09 11.81 5.21
C LEU A 114 -1.19 12.62 5.06
N MET A 115 -1.28 13.41 3.98
CA MET A 115 -2.47 14.23 3.69
C MET A 115 -2.87 15.15 4.86
N GLY A 116 -1.88 15.67 5.59
CA GLY A 116 -2.07 16.56 6.74
C GLY A 116 -2.38 15.87 8.07
N ALA A 117 -2.33 14.53 8.13
CA ALA A 117 -2.58 13.76 9.35
C ALA A 117 -1.36 12.94 9.76
N ALA A 118 -0.94 13.09 11.02
CA ALA A 118 0.14 12.28 11.60
C ALA A 118 -0.33 10.82 11.77
N THR A 119 0.43 9.90 11.19
CA THR A 119 0.13 8.47 11.12
C THR A 119 1.31 7.68 11.66
N SER A 120 1.07 6.70 12.53
CA SER A 120 2.11 5.80 13.03
C SER A 120 2.57 4.86 11.92
N LEU A 121 3.88 4.62 11.83
CA LEU A 121 4.45 3.73 10.83
C LEU A 121 5.50 2.80 11.41
N VAL A 122 5.71 1.68 10.72
CA VAL A 122 6.80 0.72 10.96
C VAL A 122 7.53 0.40 9.66
N VAL A 123 8.86 0.50 9.69
CA VAL A 123 9.77 0.11 8.61
C VAL A 123 10.21 -1.33 8.87
N TYR A 124 10.00 -2.21 7.89
CA TYR A 124 10.21 -3.65 8.10
C TYR A 124 11.08 -4.32 7.04
N GLU A 125 11.28 -3.69 5.89
CA GLU A 125 12.04 -4.26 4.79
C GLU A 125 13.09 -3.26 4.27
N HIS A 126 14.24 -3.80 3.86
CA HIS A 126 15.36 -3.07 3.27
C HIS A 126 15.80 -3.76 1.98
N GLN A 127 15.90 -3.00 0.90
CA GLN A 127 16.30 -3.47 -0.41
C GLN A 127 17.46 -2.60 -0.94
N PRO A 128 18.69 -3.14 -1.02
CA PRO A 128 19.81 -2.40 -1.59
C PRO A 128 19.69 -2.33 -3.11
N TRP A 129 19.90 -1.15 -3.68
CA TRP A 129 19.82 -0.91 -5.12
C TRP A 129 21.12 -0.26 -5.65
N PRO A 130 22.24 -1.02 -5.65
CA PRO A 130 23.57 -0.49 -5.90
C PRO A 130 23.78 0.06 -7.31
N SER A 131 23.03 -0.41 -8.30
CA SER A 131 23.12 0.11 -9.68
C SER A 131 22.66 1.56 -9.80
N MET A 132 21.78 2.01 -8.91
CA MET A 132 21.29 3.39 -8.82
C MET A 132 21.98 4.18 -7.70
N GLY A 133 22.79 3.52 -6.87
CA GLY A 133 23.36 4.14 -5.67
C GLY A 133 22.29 4.50 -4.63
N LEU A 134 21.21 3.71 -4.57
CA LEU A 134 20.08 3.92 -3.68
C LEU A 134 19.93 2.77 -2.69
N GLU A 135 19.40 3.10 -1.52
CA GLU A 135 18.90 2.16 -0.53
C GLU A 135 17.39 2.40 -0.41
N LEU A 136 16.61 1.34 -0.53
CA LEU A 136 15.16 1.38 -0.46
C LEU A 136 14.69 0.77 0.86
N PHE A 137 13.78 1.46 1.55
CA PHE A 137 13.14 0.95 2.75
C PHE A 137 11.64 1.00 2.58
N GLN A 138 10.97 -0.07 2.99
CA GLN A 138 9.52 -0.18 2.90
C GLN A 138 8.89 -0.19 4.29
N ALA A 139 7.76 0.50 4.40
CA ALA A 139 7.05 0.70 5.64
C ALA A 139 5.53 0.59 5.45
N LEU A 140 4.85 0.23 6.54
CA LEU A 140 3.40 0.38 6.65
C LEU A 140 3.09 1.53 7.60
N ALA A 141 2.33 2.50 7.12
CA ALA A 141 1.71 3.55 7.93
C ALA A 141 0.24 3.21 8.13
N VAL A 142 -0.21 3.15 9.38
CA VAL A 142 -1.51 2.56 9.74
C VAL A 142 -2.37 3.58 10.48
N THR A 143 -3.58 3.76 9.97
CA THR A 143 -4.67 4.48 10.65
C THR A 143 -5.75 3.49 11.07
N ASP A 144 -6.82 3.97 11.69
CA ASP A 144 -7.99 3.14 12.01
C ASP A 144 -8.81 2.73 10.78
N GLU A 145 -8.71 3.45 9.65
CA GLU A 145 -9.58 3.22 8.48
C GLU A 145 -8.83 2.74 7.22
N ARG A 146 -7.50 2.58 7.29
CA ARG A 146 -6.66 2.31 6.10
C ARG A 146 -5.21 2.02 6.44
N ILE A 147 -4.55 1.37 5.49
CA ILE A 147 -3.10 1.16 5.44
C ILE A 147 -2.54 1.94 4.26
N TYR A 148 -1.42 2.62 4.51
CA TYR A 148 -0.56 3.18 3.48
C TYR A 148 0.75 2.42 3.42
N VAL A 149 1.24 2.17 2.22
CA VAL A 149 2.60 1.65 1.99
C VAL A 149 3.47 2.83 1.62
N VAL A 150 4.62 2.91 2.28
CA VAL A 150 5.56 4.02 2.12
C VAL A 150 6.93 3.46 1.76
N TRP A 151 7.56 4.06 0.75
CA TRP A 151 8.90 3.69 0.33
C TRP A 151 9.85 4.88 0.48
N PHE A 152 10.89 4.68 1.28
CA PHE A 152 11.96 5.65 1.48
C PHE A 152 13.13 5.33 0.56
N TYR A 153 13.48 6.27 -0.32
CA TYR A 153 14.65 6.16 -1.18
C TYR A 153 15.77 7.05 -0.66
N CYS A 154 16.81 6.42 -0.13
CA CYS A 154 17.96 7.09 0.43
C CYS A 154 19.17 6.95 -0.50
N ALA A 155 19.88 8.05 -0.75
CA ALA A 155 21.18 8.04 -1.40
C ALA A 155 22.26 8.38 -0.37
N GLY A 156 22.92 7.34 0.16
CA GLY A 156 23.78 7.49 1.35
C GLY A 156 22.98 8.04 2.52
N ALA A 157 23.39 9.20 3.05
CA ALA A 157 22.75 9.82 4.21
C ALA A 157 21.61 10.80 3.86
N THR A 158 21.19 10.88 2.60
CA THR A 158 20.18 11.85 2.13
C THR A 158 18.91 11.12 1.73
N LEU A 159 17.77 11.55 2.27
CA LEU A 159 16.46 11.16 1.77
C LEU A 159 16.20 11.91 0.46
N GLN A 160 15.98 11.19 -0.64
CA GLN A 160 15.79 11.80 -1.96
C GLN A 160 14.34 11.75 -2.43
N HIS A 161 13.69 10.60 -2.26
CA HIS A 161 12.36 10.36 -2.80
C HIS A 161 11.51 9.58 -1.81
N LEU A 162 10.21 9.81 -1.93
CA LEU A 162 9.18 9.03 -1.29
C LEU A 162 8.24 8.50 -2.37
N TRP A 163 7.78 7.27 -2.17
CA TRP A 163 6.57 6.81 -2.82
C TRP A 163 5.52 6.52 -1.75
N THR A 164 4.25 6.68 -2.09
CA THR A 164 3.12 6.33 -1.23
C THR A 164 1.97 5.75 -2.04
N GLU A 165 1.29 4.75 -1.50
CA GLU A 165 0.01 4.23 -2.01
C GLU A 165 -0.89 3.90 -0.81
N GLY A 166 -2.19 3.75 -1.04
CA GLY A 166 -3.14 3.47 0.04
C GLY A 166 -4.25 2.50 -0.35
N THR A 167 -4.74 1.76 0.64
CA THR A 167 -5.90 0.86 0.49
C THR A 167 -7.22 1.62 0.26
N ASP A 168 -7.21 2.95 0.38
CA ASP A 168 -8.32 3.86 0.08
C ASP A 168 -8.38 4.27 -1.41
N GLY A 169 -7.58 3.63 -2.27
CA GLY A 169 -7.50 3.93 -3.69
C GLY A 169 -6.59 5.12 -4.02
N ALA A 170 -5.81 5.61 -3.04
CA ALA A 170 -4.73 6.53 -3.32
C ALA A 170 -3.67 5.82 -4.18
N PRO A 171 -3.44 6.30 -5.43
CA PRO A 171 -2.54 5.61 -6.33
C PRO A 171 -1.09 5.74 -5.86
N LEU A 172 -0.26 4.81 -6.30
CA LEU A 172 1.19 4.86 -6.14
C LEU A 172 1.74 6.17 -6.72
N GLU A 173 2.13 7.09 -5.84
CA GLU A 173 2.59 8.42 -6.21
C GLU A 173 4.03 8.66 -5.75
N TYR A 174 4.83 9.15 -6.69
CA TYR A 174 6.18 9.63 -6.48
C TYR A 174 6.19 11.08 -6.01
N GLU A 175 7.07 11.38 -5.08
CA GLU A 175 7.45 12.75 -4.81
C GLU A 175 8.93 12.90 -4.43
N VAL A 176 9.46 14.10 -4.70
CA VAL A 176 10.78 14.51 -4.19
C VAL A 176 10.66 14.72 -2.70
N ALA A 177 11.68 14.30 -1.96
CA ALA A 177 11.78 14.49 -0.53
C ALA A 177 13.09 15.19 -0.18
N THR A 178 13.11 15.80 1.00
CA THR A 178 14.33 16.34 1.60
C THR A 178 14.48 15.80 3.01
N GLY A 179 15.71 15.61 3.47
CA GLY A 179 15.96 15.07 4.80
C GLY A 179 17.25 14.28 4.89
N ALA A 180 17.40 13.58 6.00
CA ALA A 180 18.53 12.74 6.30
C ALA A 180 18.08 11.30 6.56
N CYS A 181 18.85 10.35 6.05
CA CYS A 181 18.74 8.93 6.38
C CYS A 181 19.96 8.49 7.19
N SER A 182 19.74 7.56 8.11
CA SER A 182 20.77 6.82 8.83
C SER A 182 20.42 5.34 8.74
N TYR A 183 21.36 4.52 8.28
CA TYR A 183 21.15 3.10 8.08
C TYR A 183 22.38 2.31 8.52
N SER A 184 22.15 1.12 9.06
CA SER A 184 23.18 0.10 9.19
C SER A 184 22.60 -1.32 9.11
N GLU A 185 23.41 -2.28 8.67
CA GLU A 185 23.12 -3.73 8.71
C GLU A 185 23.16 -4.32 10.14
N THR A 186 23.02 -3.48 11.17
CA THR A 186 22.95 -3.94 12.56
C THR A 186 21.53 -4.40 12.85
N PRO A 187 21.30 -5.67 13.22
CA PRO A 187 19.97 -6.14 13.59
C PRO A 187 19.38 -5.30 14.71
N SER A 188 18.09 -5.00 14.60
CA SER A 188 17.35 -4.23 15.59
C SER A 188 16.04 -4.90 15.97
N ALA A 189 15.46 -4.43 17.08
CA ALA A 189 14.15 -4.86 17.55
C ALA A 189 13.39 -3.61 18.00
N ALA A 190 12.31 -3.29 17.30
CA ALA A 190 11.50 -2.12 17.56
C ALA A 190 10.21 -2.52 18.29
N ALA A 191 9.84 -1.77 19.33
CA ALA A 191 8.51 -1.87 19.92
C ALA A 191 7.52 -1.13 19.02
N VAL A 192 6.55 -1.85 18.47
CA VAL A 192 5.61 -1.34 17.47
C VAL A 192 4.24 -1.20 18.12
N THR A 193 3.69 0.02 18.07
CA THR A 193 2.33 0.33 18.49
C THR A 193 1.56 0.95 17.32
N LEU A 194 0.56 0.23 16.80
CA LEU A 194 -0.31 0.69 15.71
C LEU A 194 -1.78 0.60 16.16
N PRO A 195 -2.66 1.49 15.66
CA PRO A 195 -4.08 1.43 16.02
C PRO A 195 -4.73 0.13 15.54
N ALA A 196 -5.90 -0.18 16.09
CA ALA A 196 -6.79 -1.18 15.51
C ALA A 196 -7.33 -0.65 14.17
N ILE A 197 -7.62 -1.55 13.24
CA ILE A 197 -8.16 -1.20 11.91
C ILE A 197 -9.61 -1.68 11.84
N SER A 198 -10.49 -0.79 11.40
CA SER A 198 -11.85 -1.06 10.93
C SER A 198 -12.00 -0.33 9.59
N MET A 199 -11.83 -1.07 8.49
CA MET A 199 -11.79 -0.47 7.15
C MET A 199 -12.65 -1.23 6.14
N PRO A 200 -13.19 -0.58 5.11
CA PRO A 200 -13.86 -1.29 4.03
C PRO A 200 -12.87 -2.17 3.26
N LEU A 201 -13.38 -3.14 2.49
CA LEU A 201 -12.58 -3.81 1.47
C LEU A 201 -12.04 -2.76 0.47
N PRO A 202 -10.76 -2.85 0.06
CA PRO A 202 -10.21 -1.96 -0.96
C PRO A 202 -10.88 -2.21 -2.31
N ALA A 203 -10.83 -1.21 -3.19
CA ALA A 203 -11.16 -1.42 -4.59
C ALA A 203 -10.16 -2.41 -5.20
N LEU A 204 -10.66 -3.41 -5.91
CA LEU A 204 -9.82 -4.46 -6.47
C LEU A 204 -9.18 -4.02 -7.79
N GLU A 205 -7.91 -4.37 -8.00
CA GLU A 205 -7.19 -4.05 -9.23
C GLU A 205 -7.63 -4.97 -10.40
N PRO A 206 -8.30 -4.44 -11.42
CA PRO A 206 -8.87 -5.26 -12.49
C PRO A 206 -7.84 -5.63 -13.56
N GLY A 207 -8.22 -6.57 -14.44
CA GLY A 207 -7.45 -6.91 -15.64
C GLY A 207 -6.36 -7.97 -15.43
N PHE A 208 -6.09 -8.36 -14.19
CA PHE A 208 -5.20 -9.48 -13.88
C PHE A 208 -5.98 -10.75 -13.62
N THR A 209 -5.41 -11.89 -14.01
CA THR A 209 -5.89 -13.19 -13.54
C THR A 209 -4.74 -13.99 -12.98
N LEU A 210 -5.00 -14.77 -11.93
CA LEU A 210 -4.09 -15.78 -11.38
C LEU A 210 -4.87 -17.08 -11.23
N SER A 211 -4.29 -18.18 -11.70
CA SER A 211 -4.91 -19.50 -11.64
C SER A 211 -3.89 -20.57 -11.29
N GLY A 212 -3.95 -21.06 -10.05
CA GLY A 212 -3.11 -22.14 -9.55
C GLY A 212 -3.72 -22.81 -8.31
N PRO A 213 -3.19 -23.96 -7.87
CA PRO A 213 -3.74 -24.68 -6.71
C PRO A 213 -3.67 -23.89 -5.39
N ALA A 214 -2.73 -22.95 -5.27
CA ALA A 214 -2.49 -22.16 -4.07
C ALA A 214 -2.87 -20.67 -4.22
N VAL A 215 -3.28 -20.23 -5.41
CA VAL A 215 -3.67 -18.85 -5.66
C VAL A 215 -4.68 -18.76 -6.80
N GLU A 216 -5.76 -18.03 -6.56
CA GLU A 216 -6.82 -17.77 -7.54
C GLU A 216 -7.22 -16.29 -7.46
N TYR A 217 -7.33 -15.62 -8.61
CA TYR A 217 -7.86 -14.26 -8.74
C TYR A 217 -8.37 -14.06 -10.16
N ASP A 218 -9.58 -13.54 -10.32
CA ASP A 218 -10.23 -13.37 -11.63
C ASP A 218 -10.26 -11.92 -12.14
N GLY A 219 -9.72 -10.98 -11.36
CA GLY A 219 -9.69 -9.56 -11.70
C GLY A 219 -11.00 -8.81 -11.41
N THR A 220 -11.99 -9.46 -10.80
CA THR A 220 -13.32 -8.87 -10.56
C THR A 220 -13.88 -9.10 -9.17
N SER A 221 -13.39 -10.13 -8.46
CA SER A 221 -13.82 -10.50 -7.12
C SER A 221 -12.63 -10.82 -6.21
N PRO A 222 -12.78 -10.74 -4.88
CA PRO A 222 -11.71 -11.13 -3.96
C PRO A 222 -11.18 -12.52 -4.29
N GLY A 223 -9.86 -12.63 -4.40
CA GLY A 223 -9.17 -13.88 -4.71
C GLY A 223 -8.95 -14.74 -3.46
N VAL A 224 -8.22 -15.82 -3.66
CA VAL A 224 -7.79 -16.72 -2.59
C VAL A 224 -6.30 -16.99 -2.72
N VAL A 225 -5.59 -16.99 -1.59
CA VAL A 225 -4.20 -17.44 -1.48
C VAL A 225 -4.08 -18.42 -0.32
N ARG A 226 -3.38 -19.53 -0.53
CA ARG A 226 -3.11 -20.55 0.49
C ARG A 226 -1.63 -20.57 0.82
N LEU A 227 -1.28 -20.14 2.03
CA LEU A 227 0.10 -20.18 2.55
C LEU A 227 0.12 -21.11 3.76
N ALA A 228 0.97 -22.14 3.68
CA ALA A 228 0.97 -23.25 4.64
C ALA A 228 -0.46 -23.82 4.83
N ASP A 229 -0.98 -23.78 6.05
CA ASP A 229 -2.31 -24.30 6.41
C ASP A 229 -3.37 -23.20 6.56
N VAL A 230 -3.08 -21.98 6.08
CA VAL A 230 -3.99 -20.82 6.17
C VAL A 230 -4.45 -20.42 4.77
N GLU A 231 -5.76 -20.25 4.64
CA GLU A 231 -6.40 -19.66 3.46
C GLU A 231 -6.69 -18.19 3.76
N TYR A 232 -6.16 -17.31 2.91
CA TYR A 232 -6.35 -15.86 2.96
C TYR A 232 -7.24 -15.43 1.80
N THR A 233 -8.07 -14.43 2.04
CA THR A 233 -8.68 -13.64 0.97
C THR A 233 -7.60 -12.73 0.37
N LEU A 234 -7.40 -12.83 -0.95
CA LEU A 234 -6.47 -11.99 -1.69
C LEU A 234 -7.20 -10.75 -2.20
N LEU A 235 -6.70 -9.57 -1.86
CA LEU A 235 -7.29 -8.27 -2.19
C LEU A 235 -6.23 -7.38 -2.88
N PRO A 236 -5.96 -7.56 -4.18
CA PRO A 236 -5.04 -6.68 -4.92
C PRO A 236 -5.67 -5.29 -5.05
N PHE A 237 -4.95 -4.23 -4.70
CA PHE A 237 -5.50 -2.87 -4.67
C PHE A 237 -4.67 -1.84 -5.44
N GLU A 238 -3.45 -2.19 -5.85
CA GLU A 238 -2.61 -1.36 -6.70
C GLU A 238 -1.73 -2.26 -7.58
N ARG A 239 -1.27 -1.71 -8.71
CA ARG A 239 -0.32 -2.35 -9.63
C ARG A 239 0.91 -1.50 -9.88
N VAL A 240 2.00 -2.18 -10.20
CA VAL A 240 3.18 -1.55 -10.82
C VAL A 240 3.39 -2.20 -12.18
N ASP A 241 3.37 -1.36 -13.22
CA ASP A 241 3.84 -1.74 -14.55
C ASP A 241 5.35 -1.57 -14.60
N CYS A 242 6.07 -2.68 -14.59
CA CYS A 242 7.50 -2.72 -14.73
C CYS A 242 7.94 -3.50 -15.97
N THR A 243 7.15 -3.47 -17.05
CA THR A 243 7.55 -4.13 -18.31
C THR A 243 8.82 -3.54 -18.92
N ASP A 244 9.10 -2.27 -18.63
CA ASP A 244 10.30 -1.54 -19.08
C ASP A 244 11.39 -1.41 -17.98
N CYS A 245 11.17 -1.99 -16.79
CA CYS A 245 12.09 -1.88 -15.66
C CYS A 245 13.32 -2.80 -15.77
N GLY A 246 13.28 -3.79 -16.67
CA GLY A 246 14.37 -4.73 -16.90
C GLY A 246 14.15 -5.61 -18.12
N GLU A 247 15.10 -6.50 -18.39
CA GLU A 247 14.98 -7.55 -19.42
C GLU A 247 15.13 -8.92 -18.74
N PRO A 248 14.03 -9.68 -18.57
CA PRO A 248 12.65 -9.36 -18.92
C PRO A 248 12.00 -8.41 -17.91
N GLY A 249 10.96 -7.70 -18.35
CA GLY A 249 10.10 -6.91 -17.48
C GLY A 249 9.14 -7.75 -16.65
N TRP A 250 8.41 -7.11 -15.74
CA TRP A 250 7.46 -7.75 -14.84
C TRP A 250 6.29 -6.84 -14.49
N TRP A 251 5.26 -7.43 -13.88
CA TRP A 251 4.20 -6.70 -13.19
C TRP A 251 4.28 -6.98 -11.69
N GLU A 252 3.80 -6.03 -10.90
CA GLU A 252 3.59 -6.20 -9.46
C GLU A 252 2.11 -5.96 -9.15
N LEU A 253 1.52 -6.80 -8.32
CA LEU A 253 0.26 -6.50 -7.65
C LEU A 253 0.55 -6.30 -6.17
N HIS A 254 0.25 -5.11 -5.67
CA HIS A 254 0.27 -4.82 -4.25
C HIS A 254 -1.09 -5.21 -3.68
N ALA A 255 -1.06 -6.06 -2.66
CA ALA A 255 -2.25 -6.75 -2.20
C ALA A 255 -2.29 -6.87 -0.68
N LEU A 256 -3.51 -7.02 -0.17
CA LEU A 256 -3.74 -7.51 1.18
C LEU A 256 -4.06 -9.01 1.16
N LEU A 257 -3.54 -9.73 2.14
CA LEU A 257 -3.96 -11.10 2.50
C LEU A 257 -4.76 -11.01 3.80
N TRP A 258 -6.07 -11.21 3.71
CA TRP A 258 -6.96 -11.12 4.86
C TRP A 258 -7.36 -12.51 5.36
N ASP A 259 -7.03 -12.80 6.62
CA ASP A 259 -7.55 -13.95 7.35
C ASP A 259 -8.54 -13.47 8.41
N GLU A 260 -9.81 -13.45 8.03
CA GLU A 260 -10.93 -13.03 8.89
C GLU A 260 -10.99 -13.84 10.19
N ARG A 261 -10.70 -15.15 10.13
CA ARG A 261 -10.78 -16.04 11.30
C ARG A 261 -9.70 -15.76 12.33
N GLY A 262 -8.49 -15.47 11.86
CA GLY A 262 -7.37 -15.09 12.70
C GLY A 262 -7.35 -13.61 13.09
N ALA A 263 -8.22 -12.78 12.50
CA ALA A 263 -8.14 -11.32 12.56
C ALA A 263 -6.74 -10.81 12.18
N ARG A 264 -6.22 -11.33 11.04
CA ARG A 264 -4.89 -11.01 10.52
C ARG A 264 -4.99 -10.38 9.13
N LEU A 265 -4.11 -9.42 8.88
CA LEU A 265 -4.02 -8.74 7.60
C LEU A 265 -2.56 -8.56 7.23
N CYS A 266 -2.17 -9.12 6.08
CA CYS A 266 -0.81 -8.98 5.57
C CYS A 266 -0.81 -8.02 4.38
N PHE A 267 0.10 -7.08 4.33
CA PHE A 267 0.53 -6.53 3.03
C PHE A 267 1.41 -7.56 2.32
N VAL A 268 1.36 -7.66 0.99
CA VAL A 268 2.25 -8.49 0.18
C VAL A 268 2.43 -7.89 -1.22
N ILE A 269 3.57 -8.16 -1.85
CA ILE A 269 3.76 -7.93 -3.30
C ILE A 269 3.70 -9.27 -4.03
N VAL A 270 2.86 -9.33 -5.07
CA VAL A 270 2.78 -10.44 -6.02
C VAL A 270 3.53 -10.07 -7.29
N TYR A 271 4.72 -10.63 -7.49
CA TYR A 271 5.49 -10.44 -8.71
C TYR A 271 5.10 -11.43 -9.80
N LEU A 272 4.97 -10.92 -11.02
CA LEU A 272 4.56 -11.62 -12.23
C LEU A 272 5.57 -11.35 -13.35
N TRP A 273 6.59 -12.21 -13.50
CA TRP A 273 7.67 -12.02 -14.49
C TRP A 273 7.31 -12.53 -15.88
N ALA A 274 7.47 -11.70 -16.90
CA ALA A 274 7.05 -12.02 -18.26
C ALA A 274 7.73 -13.28 -18.86
N ASP A 275 8.92 -13.66 -18.40
CA ASP A 275 9.61 -14.88 -18.81
C ASP A 275 9.26 -16.13 -17.99
N ASP A 276 8.47 -15.97 -16.92
CA ASP A 276 7.96 -17.06 -16.09
C ASP A 276 6.43 -16.94 -15.86
N PRO A 277 5.61 -17.04 -16.93
CA PRO A 277 4.17 -16.86 -16.85
C PRO A 277 3.42 -17.99 -16.12
N GLU A 278 4.14 -19.01 -15.64
CA GLU A 278 3.60 -20.17 -14.91
C GLU A 278 3.81 -20.07 -13.38
N HIS A 279 4.42 -18.98 -12.92
CA HIS A 279 4.63 -18.74 -11.49
C HIS A 279 4.28 -17.31 -11.08
N ALA A 280 3.87 -17.18 -9.82
CA ALA A 280 3.74 -15.91 -9.11
C ALA A 280 4.59 -15.97 -7.83
N LEU A 281 5.39 -14.93 -7.56
CA LEU A 281 6.14 -14.83 -6.31
C LEU A 281 5.44 -13.89 -5.35
N LEU A 282 5.12 -14.38 -4.16
CA LEU A 282 4.64 -13.57 -3.05
C LEU A 282 5.80 -13.29 -2.11
N THR A 283 6.06 -12.01 -1.83
CA THR A 283 7.14 -11.58 -0.93
C THR A 283 6.88 -10.20 -0.34
N TYR A 284 7.85 -9.69 0.44
CA TYR A 284 7.81 -8.41 1.16
C TYR A 284 6.59 -8.27 2.08
N SER A 285 6.20 -9.38 2.73
CA SER A 285 5.00 -9.40 3.54
C SER A 285 5.24 -9.00 4.99
N LEU A 286 4.28 -8.25 5.55
CA LEU A 286 4.20 -7.96 6.98
C LEU A 286 2.75 -8.11 7.42
N THR A 287 2.53 -8.90 8.47
CA THR A 287 1.20 -9.23 9.01
C THR A 287 0.90 -8.45 10.26
N LEU A 288 -0.26 -7.81 10.32
CA LEU A 288 -0.81 -7.22 11.54
C LEU A 288 -1.77 -8.21 12.22
N PRO A 289 -1.83 -8.24 13.57
CA PRO A 289 -1.00 -7.48 14.51
C PRO A 289 0.34 -8.16 14.86
N GLU A 290 0.59 -9.39 14.36
CA GLU A 290 1.67 -10.25 14.87
C GLU A 290 3.08 -9.89 14.39
N LEU A 291 3.18 -9.03 13.38
CA LEU A 291 4.41 -8.59 12.72
C LEU A 291 5.23 -9.76 12.13
N SER A 292 4.51 -10.74 11.58
CA SER A 292 5.08 -11.92 10.93
C SER A 292 5.11 -11.78 9.41
N ASP A 293 6.02 -12.51 8.77
CA ASP A 293 6.15 -12.61 7.30
C ASP A 293 5.77 -14.04 6.86
N PRO A 294 4.46 -14.33 6.67
CA PRO A 294 3.98 -15.66 6.31
C PRO A 294 4.32 -16.02 4.86
N ALA A 295 4.52 -15.03 3.98
CA ALA A 295 4.89 -15.28 2.59
C ALA A 295 6.38 -15.62 2.47
N GLY A 296 7.25 -14.89 3.16
CA GLY A 296 8.69 -14.98 2.95
C GLY A 296 9.04 -14.73 1.49
N TYR A 297 9.41 -15.81 0.80
CA TYR A 297 9.64 -15.85 -0.64
C TYR A 297 8.88 -17.04 -1.23
N ALA A 298 7.55 -16.96 -1.25
CA ALA A 298 6.68 -18.04 -1.69
C ALA A 298 6.51 -18.01 -3.21
N LEU A 299 7.18 -18.92 -3.91
CA LEU A 299 6.98 -19.15 -5.34
C LEU A 299 5.81 -20.11 -5.55
N LEU A 300 4.68 -19.59 -6.01
CA LEU A 300 3.46 -20.36 -6.27
C LEU A 300 3.39 -20.76 -7.75
N SER A 301 3.04 -22.02 -8.03
CA SER A 301 2.68 -22.43 -9.39
C SER A 301 1.31 -21.86 -9.73
N ALA A 302 1.26 -20.95 -10.69
CA ALA A 302 0.05 -20.28 -11.15
C ALA A 302 0.25 -19.67 -12.53
N THR A 303 -0.66 -19.93 -13.46
CA THR A 303 -0.70 -19.16 -14.70
C THR A 303 -1.34 -17.80 -14.44
N TRP A 304 -0.83 -16.76 -15.09
CA TRP A 304 -1.38 -15.42 -14.92
C TRP A 304 -1.51 -14.66 -16.24
N THR A 305 -2.35 -13.63 -16.23
CA THR A 305 -2.48 -12.64 -17.32
C THR A 305 -2.46 -11.24 -16.73
N ALA A 306 -2.02 -10.26 -17.54
CA ALA A 306 -2.04 -8.84 -17.25
C ALA A 306 -2.82 -8.09 -18.36
N PRO A 307 -3.33 -6.86 -18.09
CA PRO A 307 -4.10 -6.07 -19.06
C PRO A 307 -3.32 -5.63 -20.31
#